data_AF-A0A6C7MHU6-F1
#
_entry.id   AF-A0A6C7MHU6-F1
#
_cell.length_a   1.000
_cell.length_b   1.000
_cell.length_c   1.000
_cell.angle_alpha   90.00
_cell.angle_beta   90.00
_cell.angle_gamma   90.00
#
_symmetry.space_group_name_H-M   'P 1'
#
loop_
_entity.id
_entity.type
_entity.pdbx_description
1 polymer ?
#
loop_
_entity_poly.entity_id
_entity_poly.type
_entity_poly.pdbx_seq_one_letter_code
_entity_poly.pdbx_strand_id
1 'polypeptide(L)'
;DMISQSSVSLRESKGQISATNADAMGFNSYKGGGKFVFTQNVSSISAFMSAQGSGFSRGSGFSVGSGKNLSVGLSQGIQIISSTASMSNTYVVSAGSGFSSGSGNSQFAALKTTAANTTDETAGVTTLKGAMAVMDIAETAITNLDQIRADIGSIQNQVTSTINNITVTQVNVKAAESQIRDVDFASESANFSKYNILAQSGSYAMSQANAVQQNVLKLLQ
;
A
#
# COMPACT_ATOMS: atom_id res chain seq x y z
N ASP A 1 -28.80 -13.08 -0.21
CA ASP A 1 -27.96 -14.12 -0.84
C ASP A 1 -26.56 -14.15 -0.25
N MET A 2 -25.88 -15.30 -0.30
CA MET A 2 -24.45 -15.40 0.04
C MET A 2 -23.59 -14.94 -1.15
N ILE A 3 -22.59 -14.09 -0.89
CA ILE A 3 -21.68 -13.50 -1.88
C ILE A 3 -20.22 -13.77 -1.45
N SER A 4 -19.33 -14.05 -2.41
CA SER A 4 -17.90 -14.21 -2.15
C SER A 4 -17.14 -12.92 -2.48
N GLN A 5 -16.18 -12.55 -1.63
CA GLN A 5 -15.27 -11.43 -1.86
C GLN A 5 -13.91 -11.74 -1.20
N SER A 6 -12.82 -11.40 -1.88
CA SER A 6 -11.48 -11.45 -1.32
C SER A 6 -10.53 -10.49 -2.04
N SER A 7 -9.45 -10.12 -1.37
CA SER A 7 -8.32 -9.40 -1.97
C SER A 7 -7.13 -10.36 -2.10
N VAL A 8 -6.49 -10.40 -3.26
CA VAL A 8 -5.34 -11.26 -3.53
C VAL A 8 -4.13 -10.39 -3.85
N SER A 9 -3.03 -10.58 -3.13
CA SER A 9 -1.77 -9.91 -3.40
C SER A 9 -1.06 -10.50 -4.62
N LEU A 10 -0.15 -9.72 -5.23
CA LEU A 10 0.69 -10.20 -6.33
C LEU A 10 1.55 -11.41 -5.94
N ARG A 11 1.87 -11.60 -4.66
CA ARG A 11 2.60 -12.78 -4.19
C ARG A 11 1.69 -14.00 -4.10
N GLU A 12 0.47 -13.82 -3.60
CA GLU A 12 -0.50 -14.91 -3.44
C GLU A 12 -0.96 -15.45 -4.81
N SER A 13 -0.98 -14.62 -5.85
CA SER A 13 -1.34 -15.06 -7.21
C SER A 13 -0.38 -16.11 -7.80
N LYS A 14 0.81 -16.30 -7.21
CA LYS A 14 1.77 -17.34 -7.62
C LYS A 14 1.44 -18.72 -7.03
N GLY A 15 0.72 -18.77 -5.91
CA GLY A 15 0.38 -20.02 -5.22
C GLY A 15 -0.82 -20.74 -5.81
N GLN A 16 -1.16 -21.90 -5.25
CA GLN A 16 -2.47 -22.51 -5.47
C GLN A 16 -3.57 -21.55 -5.03
N ILE A 17 -4.61 -21.42 -5.84
CA ILE A 17 -5.70 -20.50 -5.59
C ILE A 17 -6.69 -21.23 -4.68
N SER A 18 -6.94 -20.69 -3.49
CA SER A 18 -7.90 -21.31 -2.56
C SER A 18 -9.30 -21.33 -3.17
N ALA A 19 -10.10 -22.32 -2.80
CA ALA A 19 -11.49 -22.45 -3.28
C ALA A 19 -12.33 -21.17 -3.10
N THR A 20 -12.10 -20.42 -2.00
CA THR A 20 -12.81 -19.15 -1.73
C THR A 20 -12.38 -18.04 -2.68
N ASN A 21 -11.07 -17.96 -2.98
CA ASN A 21 -10.53 -16.99 -3.92
C ASN A 21 -10.95 -17.33 -5.35
N ALA A 22 -10.99 -18.61 -5.71
CA ALA A 22 -11.48 -19.07 -6.99
C ALA A 22 -12.95 -18.65 -7.23
N ASP A 23 -13.82 -18.82 -6.23
CA ASP A 23 -15.22 -18.37 -6.29
C ASP A 23 -15.31 -16.84 -6.41
N ALA A 24 -14.49 -16.08 -5.66
CA ALA A 24 -14.44 -14.62 -5.75
C ALA A 24 -13.91 -14.12 -7.12
N MET A 25 -12.97 -14.85 -7.72
CA MET A 25 -12.40 -14.57 -9.05
C MET A 25 -13.30 -15.05 -10.20
N GLY A 26 -14.44 -15.69 -9.90
CA GLY A 26 -15.41 -16.13 -10.90
C GLY A 26 -14.97 -17.35 -11.70
N PHE A 27 -14.21 -18.27 -11.09
CA PHE A 27 -13.85 -19.56 -11.70
C PHE A 27 -15.07 -20.45 -11.87
N ASN A 28 -15.97 -20.45 -10.89
CA ASN A 28 -17.09 -21.37 -10.82
C ASN A 28 -18.39 -20.63 -11.21
N SER A 29 -19.13 -21.19 -12.17
CA SER A 29 -20.42 -20.62 -12.63
C SER A 29 -21.56 -20.83 -11.63
N TYR A 30 -21.40 -21.77 -10.70
CA TYR A 30 -22.27 -22.01 -9.56
C TYR A 30 -21.41 -22.12 -8.30
N LYS A 31 -21.89 -21.54 -7.20
CA LYS A 31 -21.19 -21.28 -5.92
C LYS A 31 -20.22 -22.42 -5.53
N GLY A 32 -18.93 -22.22 -5.78
CA GLY A 32 -17.83 -23.13 -5.41
C GLY A 32 -17.59 -24.37 -6.28
N GLY A 33 -18.30 -24.54 -7.41
CA GLY A 33 -17.94 -25.52 -8.47
C GLY A 33 -18.08 -27.00 -8.15
N GLY A 34 -18.57 -27.35 -6.96
CA GLY A 34 -18.79 -28.74 -6.52
C GLY A 34 -20.28 -29.12 -6.51
N LYS A 35 -20.91 -29.15 -5.34
CA LYS A 35 -22.36 -29.41 -5.22
C LYS A 35 -23.17 -28.16 -5.49
N PHE A 36 -24.30 -28.32 -6.17
CA PHE A 36 -25.28 -27.25 -6.30
C PHE A 36 -25.98 -27.01 -4.96
N VAL A 37 -25.76 -25.83 -4.39
CA VAL A 37 -26.30 -25.41 -3.09
C VAL A 37 -27.56 -24.58 -3.30
N PHE A 38 -28.68 -25.02 -2.73
CA PHE A 38 -29.92 -24.23 -2.75
C PHE A 38 -30.68 -24.30 -1.42
N THR A 39 -31.60 -23.36 -1.26
CA THR A 39 -32.45 -23.27 -0.07
C THR A 39 -33.83 -23.83 -0.39
N GLN A 40 -34.28 -24.82 0.37
CA GLN A 40 -35.62 -25.37 0.24
C GLN A 40 -36.03 -26.07 1.53
N ASN A 41 -37.28 -25.89 1.95
CA ASN A 41 -37.80 -26.45 3.20
C ASN A 41 -38.13 -27.96 3.07
N VAL A 42 -37.09 -28.79 2.89
CA VAL A 42 -37.15 -30.25 2.85
C VAL A 42 -36.03 -30.84 3.70
N SER A 43 -36.31 -31.92 4.43
CA SER A 43 -35.37 -32.48 5.42
C SER A 43 -34.28 -33.38 4.82
N SER A 44 -34.49 -33.89 3.61
CA SER A 44 -33.57 -34.82 2.94
C SER A 44 -33.76 -34.83 1.43
N ILE A 45 -32.83 -35.48 0.72
CA ILE A 45 -32.96 -35.72 -0.72
C ILE A 45 -34.16 -36.61 -1.05
N SER A 46 -34.47 -37.60 -0.20
CA SER A 46 -35.68 -38.42 -0.38
C SER A 46 -36.96 -37.60 -0.24
N ALA A 47 -37.01 -36.65 0.70
CA ALA A 47 -38.11 -35.71 0.85
C ALA A 47 -38.19 -34.70 -0.30
N PHE A 48 -37.04 -34.25 -0.82
CA PHE A 48 -36.97 -33.45 -2.03
C PHE A 48 -37.55 -34.19 -3.24
N MET A 49 -37.17 -35.46 -3.44
CA MET A 49 -37.68 -36.27 -4.54
C MET A 49 -39.19 -36.52 -4.44
N SER A 50 -39.74 -36.69 -3.24
CA SER A 50 -41.17 -36.84 -3.05
C SER A 50 -41.98 -35.54 -3.10
N ALA A 51 -41.31 -34.37 -3.06
CA ALA A 51 -41.97 -33.07 -3.09
C ALA A 51 -42.63 -32.78 -4.45
N GLN A 52 -43.74 -32.04 -4.42
CA GLN A 52 -44.45 -31.62 -5.63
C GLN A 52 -43.58 -30.69 -6.47
N GLY A 53 -43.52 -30.93 -7.79
CA GLY A 53 -42.73 -30.13 -8.72
C GLY A 53 -41.26 -30.58 -8.88
N SER A 54 -40.81 -31.60 -8.15
CA SER A 54 -39.42 -32.11 -8.23
C SER A 54 -39.12 -32.93 -9.50
N GLY A 55 -40.15 -33.46 -10.17
CA GLY A 55 -40.00 -34.41 -11.27
C GLY A 55 -39.71 -35.85 -10.86
N PHE A 56 -39.61 -36.15 -9.55
CA PHE A 56 -39.31 -37.49 -9.01
C PHE A 56 -40.48 -38.11 -8.21
N SER A 57 -41.69 -37.58 -8.37
CA SER A 57 -42.88 -38.07 -7.67
C SER A 57 -43.20 -39.53 -8.02
N ARG A 58 -44.03 -40.22 -7.22
CA ARG A 58 -44.36 -41.66 -7.38
C ARG A 58 -44.90 -42.05 -8.76
N GLY A 59 -45.38 -41.11 -9.58
CA GLY A 59 -45.87 -41.36 -10.94
C GLY A 59 -44.88 -41.03 -12.07
N SER A 60 -43.71 -40.47 -11.76
CA SER A 60 -42.75 -39.94 -12.74
C SER A 60 -41.88 -41.00 -13.44
N GLY A 61 -41.84 -42.23 -12.94
CA GLY A 61 -40.89 -43.25 -13.38
C GLY A 61 -39.45 -43.07 -12.84
N PHE A 62 -39.16 -41.96 -12.16
CA PHE A 62 -37.87 -41.65 -11.54
C PHE A 62 -37.93 -41.59 -10.00
N SER A 63 -38.99 -42.13 -9.41
CA SER A 63 -39.17 -42.15 -7.96
C SER A 63 -38.06 -42.92 -7.24
N VAL A 64 -37.87 -42.64 -5.95
CA VAL A 64 -36.96 -43.42 -5.09
C VAL A 64 -37.29 -44.91 -5.21
N GLY A 65 -36.29 -45.76 -5.43
CA GLY A 65 -36.46 -47.20 -5.58
C GLY A 65 -36.92 -47.69 -6.96
N SER A 66 -37.05 -46.80 -7.96
CA SER A 66 -37.42 -47.16 -9.35
C SER A 66 -36.34 -47.92 -10.15
N GLY A 67 -35.25 -48.36 -9.52
CA GLY A 67 -34.09 -48.97 -10.18
C GLY A 67 -33.20 -48.00 -10.96
N LYS A 68 -33.59 -46.72 -11.09
CA LYS A 68 -32.81 -45.68 -11.78
C LYS A 68 -31.69 -45.07 -10.92
N ASN A 69 -31.73 -45.26 -9.60
CA ASN A 69 -30.71 -44.82 -8.64
C ASN A 69 -30.33 -43.32 -8.71
N LEU A 70 -31.24 -42.44 -9.17
CA LEU A 70 -31.00 -41.00 -9.24
C LEU A 70 -30.70 -40.38 -7.87
N SER A 71 -31.18 -40.97 -6.78
CA SER A 71 -30.89 -40.52 -5.40
C SER A 71 -29.39 -40.45 -5.09
N VAL A 72 -28.58 -41.35 -5.69
CA VAL A 72 -27.12 -41.33 -5.52
C VAL A 72 -26.49 -40.15 -6.28
N GLY A 73 -26.94 -39.89 -7.50
CA GLY A 73 -26.49 -38.72 -8.27
C GLY A 73 -26.84 -37.40 -7.58
N LEU A 74 -28.06 -37.29 -7.07
CA LEU A 74 -28.49 -36.13 -6.28
C LEU A 74 -27.68 -35.97 -5.00
N SER A 75 -27.34 -37.06 -4.28
CA SER A 75 -26.50 -36.96 -3.08
C SER A 75 -25.07 -36.52 -3.35
N GLN A 76 -24.52 -36.84 -4.53
CA GLN A 76 -23.20 -36.41 -4.92
C GLN A 76 -23.18 -34.96 -5.44
N GLY A 77 -24.27 -34.50 -6.08
CA GLY A 77 -24.31 -33.23 -6.78
C GLY A 77 -25.11 -32.10 -6.12
N ILE A 78 -25.87 -32.37 -5.06
CA ILE A 78 -26.75 -31.38 -4.41
C ILE A 78 -26.48 -31.27 -2.92
N GLN A 79 -26.54 -30.04 -2.41
CA GLN A 79 -26.57 -29.71 -1.00
C GLN A 79 -27.79 -28.83 -0.70
N ILE A 80 -28.70 -29.32 0.15
CA ILE A 80 -29.94 -28.61 0.48
C ILE A 80 -29.81 -27.91 1.84
N ILE A 81 -30.08 -26.61 1.86
CA ILE A 81 -30.19 -25.83 3.09
C ILE A 81 -31.66 -25.75 3.48
N SER A 82 -32.05 -26.55 4.48
CA SER A 82 -33.45 -26.71 4.90
C SER A 82 -33.95 -25.67 5.88
N SER A 83 -33.04 -25.02 6.60
CA SER A 83 -33.33 -23.99 7.59
C SER A 83 -32.08 -23.16 7.85
N THR A 84 -32.24 -22.04 8.57
CA THR A 84 -31.12 -21.23 9.07
C THR A 84 -30.15 -22.05 9.94
N ALA A 85 -30.66 -23.02 10.71
CA ALA A 85 -29.81 -23.91 11.50
C ALA A 85 -28.93 -24.81 10.62
N SER A 86 -29.49 -25.33 9.52
CA SER A 86 -28.76 -26.15 8.53
C SER A 86 -27.73 -25.34 7.72
N MET A 87 -27.82 -24.01 7.74
CA MET A 87 -26.85 -23.12 7.08
C MET A 87 -25.44 -23.27 7.69
N SER A 88 -25.35 -23.54 9.00
CA SER A 88 -24.08 -23.81 9.69
C SER A 88 -23.38 -25.11 9.26
N ASN A 89 -24.13 -26.05 8.66
CA ASN A 89 -23.55 -27.25 8.07
C ASN A 89 -22.91 -26.98 6.70
N THR A 90 -23.34 -25.91 6.03
CA THR A 90 -22.93 -25.59 4.65
C THR A 90 -21.94 -24.43 4.58
N TYR A 91 -22.09 -23.44 5.46
CA TYR A 91 -21.24 -22.24 5.53
C TYR A 91 -20.54 -22.13 6.89
N VAL A 92 -19.41 -21.41 6.92
CA VAL A 92 -18.67 -21.11 8.16
C VAL A 92 -19.32 -19.93 8.90
N VAL A 93 -20.44 -20.18 9.57
CA VAL A 93 -21.26 -19.19 10.30
C VAL A 93 -21.30 -19.44 11.82
N SER A 94 -20.30 -20.15 12.36
CA SER A 94 -20.22 -20.43 13.80
C SER A 94 -20.01 -19.15 14.62
N ALA A 95 -20.35 -19.16 15.91
CA ALA A 95 -20.28 -17.98 16.78
C ALA A 95 -18.87 -17.33 16.83
N GLY A 96 -17.80 -18.11 16.65
CA GLY A 96 -16.41 -17.62 16.63
C GLY A 96 -15.86 -17.24 15.24
N SER A 97 -16.65 -17.39 14.16
CA SER A 97 -16.16 -17.21 12.78
C SER A 97 -16.06 -15.75 12.32
N GLY A 98 -16.65 -14.80 13.06
CA GLY A 98 -16.84 -13.42 12.58
C GLY A 98 -17.95 -13.26 11.54
N PHE A 99 -18.55 -14.36 11.08
CA PHE A 99 -19.66 -14.40 10.11
C PHE A 99 -20.96 -14.94 10.71
N SER A 100 -21.08 -14.96 12.05
CA SER A 100 -22.27 -15.47 12.73
C SER A 100 -23.56 -14.75 12.29
N SER A 101 -24.70 -15.43 12.37
CA SER A 101 -25.98 -14.83 12.01
C SER A 101 -26.23 -13.57 12.84
N GLY A 102 -26.54 -12.44 12.18
CA GLY A 102 -26.74 -11.15 12.84
C GLY A 102 -25.47 -10.32 13.08
N SER A 103 -24.29 -10.82 12.70
CA SER A 103 -23.01 -10.08 12.79
C SER A 103 -22.85 -8.94 11.78
N GLY A 104 -23.79 -8.78 10.84
CA GLY A 104 -23.66 -7.89 9.68
C GLY A 104 -22.84 -8.49 8.52
N ASN A 105 -21.95 -9.44 8.80
CA ASN A 105 -21.08 -10.06 7.80
C ASN A 105 -21.54 -11.45 7.35
N SER A 106 -22.68 -11.95 7.86
CA SER A 106 -23.14 -13.33 7.64
C SER A 106 -23.33 -13.72 6.18
N GLN A 107 -23.49 -12.76 5.28
CA GLN A 107 -23.61 -12.99 3.84
C GLN A 107 -22.29 -13.33 3.13
N PHE A 108 -21.16 -13.08 3.78
CA PHE A 108 -19.81 -13.31 3.25
C PHE A 108 -19.16 -14.58 3.80
N ALA A 109 -19.92 -15.39 4.55
CA ALA A 109 -19.41 -16.63 5.11
C ALA A 109 -18.92 -17.57 3.99
N ALA A 110 -17.72 -18.12 4.15
CA ALA A 110 -17.16 -19.07 3.20
C ALA A 110 -17.96 -20.39 3.18
N LEU A 111 -18.07 -20.98 1.98
CA LEU A 111 -18.67 -22.29 1.80
C LEU A 111 -17.74 -23.38 2.36
N LYS A 112 -18.30 -24.38 3.05
CA LYS A 112 -17.51 -25.48 3.62
C LYS A 112 -17.16 -26.51 2.54
N THR A 113 -15.88 -26.82 2.41
CA THR A 113 -15.36 -27.87 1.51
C THR A 113 -16.05 -29.22 1.73
N THR A 114 -16.29 -29.62 2.98
CA THR A 114 -16.93 -30.90 3.31
C THR A 114 -18.40 -30.97 2.91
N ALA A 115 -19.09 -29.83 2.80
CA ALA A 115 -20.50 -29.77 2.44
C ALA A 115 -20.70 -29.68 0.93
N ALA A 116 -19.84 -28.93 0.24
CA ALA A 116 -20.02 -28.60 -1.17
C ALA A 116 -18.94 -29.13 -2.10
N ASN A 117 -17.94 -29.90 -1.61
CA ASN A 117 -16.83 -30.42 -2.41
C ASN A 117 -16.07 -29.35 -3.20
N THR A 118 -15.90 -28.16 -2.62
CA THR A 118 -15.12 -27.08 -3.24
C THR A 118 -13.63 -27.43 -3.20
N THR A 119 -12.95 -27.39 -4.33
CA THR A 119 -11.51 -27.70 -4.42
C THR A 119 -10.70 -26.45 -4.71
N ASP A 120 -9.45 -26.47 -4.28
CA ASP A 120 -8.49 -25.43 -4.69
C ASP A 120 -8.19 -25.56 -6.18
N GLU A 121 -7.92 -24.43 -6.81
CA GLU A 121 -7.62 -24.34 -8.23
C GLU A 121 -6.10 -24.37 -8.49
N THR A 122 -5.73 -24.72 -9.72
CA THR A 122 -4.32 -24.78 -10.12
C THR A 122 -3.67 -23.41 -9.98
N ALA A 123 -2.38 -23.38 -9.65
CA ALA A 123 -1.66 -22.16 -9.32
C ALA A 123 -1.58 -21.15 -10.48
N GLY A 124 -1.84 -19.88 -10.15
CA GLY A 124 -1.59 -18.71 -11.00
C GLY A 124 -2.22 -18.74 -12.41
N VAL A 125 -1.38 -18.51 -13.42
CA VAL A 125 -1.76 -18.29 -14.84
C VAL A 125 -2.10 -19.57 -15.61
N THR A 126 -2.08 -20.72 -14.96
CA THR A 126 -2.27 -22.04 -15.62
C THR A 126 -3.71 -22.30 -16.07
N THR A 127 -4.65 -21.45 -15.64
CA THR A 127 -6.07 -21.51 -16.02
C THR A 127 -6.47 -20.20 -16.70
N LEU A 128 -7.52 -20.23 -17.53
CA LEU A 128 -8.03 -19.02 -18.21
C LEU A 128 -8.39 -17.91 -17.21
N LYS A 129 -9.15 -18.25 -16.16
CA LYS A 129 -9.58 -17.28 -15.14
C LYS A 129 -8.43 -16.81 -14.26
N GLY A 130 -7.50 -17.70 -13.94
CA GLY A 130 -6.28 -17.33 -13.23
C GLY A 130 -5.43 -16.34 -14.02
N ALA A 131 -5.30 -16.54 -15.34
CA ALA A 131 -4.60 -15.61 -16.21
C ALA A 131 -5.27 -14.23 -16.27
N MET A 132 -6.59 -14.17 -16.44
CA MET A 132 -7.34 -12.90 -16.44
C MET A 132 -7.17 -12.14 -15.12
N ALA A 133 -7.30 -12.82 -13.98
CA ALA A 133 -7.14 -12.17 -12.69
C ALA A 133 -5.69 -11.73 -12.42
N VAL A 134 -4.70 -12.49 -12.89
CA VAL A 134 -3.28 -12.07 -12.80
C VAL A 134 -3.01 -10.82 -13.64
N MET A 135 -3.73 -10.60 -14.75
CA MET A 135 -3.65 -9.34 -15.50
C MET A 135 -4.11 -8.15 -14.64
N ASP A 136 -5.26 -8.25 -14.00
CA ASP A 136 -5.79 -7.18 -13.13
C ASP A 136 -4.88 -6.92 -11.93
N ILE A 137 -4.33 -7.98 -11.33
CA ILE A 137 -3.37 -7.88 -10.22
C ILE A 137 -2.07 -7.20 -10.69
N ALA A 138 -1.59 -7.52 -11.90
CA ALA A 138 -0.40 -6.89 -12.47
C ALA A 138 -0.65 -5.40 -12.79
N GLU A 139 -1.80 -5.05 -13.34
CA GLU A 139 -2.20 -3.66 -13.59
C GLU A 139 -2.25 -2.84 -12.28
N THR A 140 -2.82 -3.42 -11.23
CA THR A 140 -2.83 -2.81 -9.89
C THR A 140 -1.41 -2.62 -9.36
N ALA A 141 -0.52 -3.60 -9.55
CA ALA A 141 0.87 -3.50 -9.11
C ALA A 141 1.66 -2.42 -9.89
N ILE A 142 1.42 -2.29 -11.21
CA ILE A 142 1.99 -1.22 -12.03
C ILE A 142 1.52 0.15 -11.51
N THR A 143 0.21 0.31 -11.28
CA THR A 143 -0.38 1.55 -10.76
C THR A 143 0.23 1.95 -9.42
N ASN A 144 0.42 0.99 -8.51
CA ASN A 144 1.06 1.24 -7.21
C ASN A 144 2.52 1.68 -7.36
N LEU A 145 3.29 1.07 -8.28
CA LEU A 145 4.67 1.49 -8.55
C LEU A 145 4.75 2.86 -9.19
N ASP A 146 3.82 3.19 -10.09
CA ASP A 146 3.76 4.50 -10.74
C ASP A 146 3.40 5.60 -9.74
N GLN A 147 2.52 5.33 -8.78
CA GLN A 147 2.26 6.25 -7.67
C GLN A 147 3.53 6.51 -6.84
N ILE A 148 4.25 5.45 -6.44
CA ILE A 148 5.51 5.59 -5.69
C ILE A 148 6.55 6.38 -6.51
N ARG A 149 6.65 6.13 -7.82
CA ARG A 149 7.56 6.88 -8.71
C ARG A 149 7.17 8.35 -8.82
N ALA A 150 5.88 8.66 -8.91
CA ALA A 150 5.38 10.03 -8.93
C ALA A 150 5.72 10.76 -7.62
N ASP A 151 5.53 10.10 -6.48
CA ASP A 151 5.87 10.65 -5.17
C ASP A 151 7.37 10.95 -5.07
N ILE A 152 8.23 9.98 -5.44
CA ILE A 152 9.69 10.19 -5.48
C ILE A 152 10.06 11.35 -6.42
N GLY A 153 9.47 11.41 -7.61
CA GLY A 153 9.72 12.48 -8.58
C GLY A 153 9.31 13.86 -8.06
N SER A 154 8.20 13.95 -7.34
CA SER A 154 7.74 15.20 -6.72
C SER A 154 8.74 15.72 -5.68
N ILE A 155 9.22 14.83 -4.80
CA ILE A 155 10.22 15.14 -3.79
C ILE A 155 11.55 15.53 -4.44
N GLN A 156 11.96 14.83 -5.49
CA GLN A 156 13.16 15.16 -6.25
C GLN A 156 13.10 16.59 -6.81
N ASN A 157 11.98 16.98 -7.43
CA ASN A 157 11.79 18.34 -7.95
C ASN A 157 11.86 19.41 -6.86
N GLN A 158 11.25 19.14 -5.70
CA GLN A 158 11.30 20.03 -4.55
C GLN A 158 12.74 20.18 -4.02
N VAL A 159 13.47 19.08 -3.90
CA VAL A 159 14.87 19.08 -3.46
C VAL A 159 15.76 19.84 -4.44
N THR A 160 15.63 19.61 -5.75
CA THR A 160 16.39 20.34 -6.77
C THR A 160 16.12 21.84 -6.71
N SER A 161 14.85 22.25 -6.58
CA SER A 161 14.48 23.67 -6.48
C SER A 161 15.04 24.30 -5.21
N THR A 162 14.99 23.57 -4.09
CA THR A 162 15.53 24.01 -2.79
C THR A 162 17.05 24.17 -2.86
N ILE A 163 17.76 23.22 -3.47
CA ILE A 163 19.22 23.30 -3.67
C ILE A 163 19.56 24.54 -4.49
N ASN A 164 18.90 24.77 -5.63
CA ASN A 164 19.16 25.93 -6.48
C ASN A 164 18.96 27.25 -5.73
N ASN A 165 17.89 27.36 -4.93
CA ASN A 165 17.63 28.55 -4.12
C ASN A 165 18.68 28.73 -3.00
N ILE A 166 19.05 27.65 -2.30
CA ILE A 166 20.06 27.68 -1.24
C ILE A 166 21.42 28.07 -1.80
N THR A 167 21.82 27.55 -2.97
CA THR A 167 23.10 27.90 -3.59
C THR A 167 23.18 29.40 -3.91
N VAL A 168 22.13 29.99 -4.48
CA VAL A 168 22.08 31.44 -4.75
C VAL A 168 22.12 32.23 -3.43
N THR A 169 21.34 31.80 -2.44
CA THR A 169 21.29 32.44 -1.12
C THR A 169 22.66 32.38 -0.44
N GLN A 170 23.37 31.26 -0.51
CA GLN A 170 24.70 31.08 0.06
C GLN A 170 25.72 32.04 -0.56
N VAL A 171 25.71 32.21 -1.89
CA VAL A 171 26.61 33.17 -2.57
C VAL A 171 26.32 34.60 -2.12
N ASN A 172 25.04 34.99 -2.06
CA ASN A 172 24.64 36.33 -1.63
C ASN A 172 24.98 36.60 -0.15
N VAL A 173 24.72 35.64 0.73
CA VAL A 173 25.05 35.74 2.16
C VAL A 173 26.56 35.85 2.36
N LYS A 174 27.36 35.05 1.65
CA LYS A 174 28.82 35.11 1.74
C LYS A 174 29.37 36.45 1.22
N ALA A 175 28.81 36.99 0.14
CA ALA A 175 29.18 38.31 -0.37
C ALA A 175 28.82 39.43 0.60
N ALA A 176 27.64 39.36 1.23
CA ALA A 176 27.23 40.30 2.27
C ALA A 176 28.10 40.21 3.53
N GLU A 177 28.50 38.99 3.95
CA GLU A 177 29.43 38.80 5.05
C GLU A 177 30.82 39.39 4.73
N SER A 178 31.33 39.17 3.52
CA SER A 178 32.60 39.75 3.05
C SER A 178 32.58 41.28 3.09
N GLN A 179 31.49 41.93 2.66
CA GLN A 179 31.36 43.39 2.75
C GLN A 179 31.41 43.95 4.17
N ILE A 180 30.96 43.17 5.17
CA ILE A 180 30.93 43.61 6.57
C ILE A 180 32.24 43.26 7.29
N ARG A 181 32.81 42.09 7.02
CA ARG A 181 33.95 41.54 7.77
C ARG A 181 35.29 41.80 7.10
N ASP A 182 35.36 41.77 5.78
CA ASP A 182 36.63 41.90 5.07
C ASP A 182 37.03 43.38 4.98
N VAL A 183 38.31 43.65 5.22
CA VAL A 183 38.86 45.01 5.12
C VAL A 183 39.27 45.29 3.67
N ASP A 184 38.98 46.50 3.19
CA ASP A 184 39.52 46.97 1.91
C ASP A 184 41.02 47.28 2.07
N PHE A 185 41.86 46.39 1.54
CA PHE A 185 43.32 46.49 1.61
C PHE A 185 43.85 47.79 1.01
N ALA A 186 43.20 48.37 0.00
CA ALA A 186 43.63 49.64 -0.58
C ALA A 186 43.53 50.77 0.46
N SER A 187 42.42 50.83 1.20
CA SER A 187 42.20 51.82 2.25
C SER A 187 43.08 51.57 3.47
N GLU A 188 43.23 50.31 3.89
CA GLU A 188 44.03 49.95 5.06
C GLU A 188 45.53 50.13 4.80
N SER A 189 46.00 49.82 3.59
CA SER A 189 47.39 50.07 3.20
C SER A 189 47.71 51.57 3.18
N ALA A 190 46.80 52.42 2.66
CA ALA A 190 46.95 53.86 2.71
C ALA A 190 46.99 54.40 4.15
N ASN A 191 46.12 53.89 5.02
CA ASN A 191 46.12 54.24 6.44
C ASN A 191 47.40 53.77 7.13
N PHE A 192 47.82 52.53 6.92
CA PHE A 192 49.06 51.97 7.46
C PHE A 192 50.27 52.80 7.03
N SER A 193 50.40 53.13 5.74
CA SER A 193 51.47 53.99 5.23
C SER A 193 51.40 55.39 5.85
N LYS A 194 50.21 55.99 5.97
CA LYS A 194 50.02 57.28 6.64
C LYS A 194 50.49 57.23 8.08
N TYR A 195 50.07 56.23 8.86
CA TYR A 195 50.49 56.06 10.26
C TYR A 195 51.97 55.78 10.40
N ASN A 196 52.59 55.05 9.47
CA ASN A 196 54.04 54.82 9.47
C ASN A 196 54.81 56.12 9.22
N ILE A 197 54.41 56.92 8.23
CA ILE A 197 54.98 58.25 7.98
C ILE A 197 54.76 59.18 9.18
N LEU A 198 53.60 59.13 9.83
CA LEU A 198 53.28 59.91 11.02
C LEU A 198 54.15 59.49 12.22
N ALA A 199 54.39 58.20 12.41
CA ALA A 199 55.28 57.68 13.45
C ALA A 199 56.73 58.11 13.24
N GLN A 200 57.23 58.05 12.00
CA GLN A 200 58.56 58.55 11.65
C GLN A 200 58.66 60.07 11.86
N SER A 201 57.65 60.83 11.41
CA SER A 201 57.59 62.28 11.58
C SER A 201 57.47 62.70 13.05
N GLY A 202 56.69 61.96 13.85
CA GLY A 202 56.52 62.17 15.28
C GLY A 202 57.81 61.88 16.05
N SER A 203 58.54 60.82 15.69
CA SER A 203 59.87 60.54 16.23
C SER A 203 60.86 61.66 15.90
N TYR A 204 60.87 62.14 14.66
CA TYR A 204 61.69 63.29 14.24
C TYR A 204 61.33 64.56 15.02
N ALA A 205 60.04 64.89 15.15
CA ALA A 205 59.56 66.03 15.91
C ALA A 205 59.94 65.94 17.40
N MET A 206 59.85 64.76 18.02
CA MET A 206 60.33 64.51 19.37
C MET A 206 61.83 64.79 19.50
N SER A 207 62.62 64.30 18.54
CA SER A 207 64.08 64.53 18.55
C SER A 207 64.42 66.02 18.43
N GLN A 208 63.69 66.76 17.60
CA GLN A 208 63.85 68.21 17.42
C GLN A 208 63.42 68.98 18.68
N ALA A 209 62.30 68.61 19.32
CA ALA A 209 61.85 69.23 20.56
C ALA A 209 62.86 69.06 21.70
N ASN A 210 63.46 67.87 21.83
CA ASN A 210 64.52 67.61 22.79
C ASN A 210 65.78 68.45 22.51
N ALA A 211 66.16 68.62 21.23
CA ALA A 211 67.29 69.46 20.84
C ALA A 211 67.05 70.95 21.12
N VAL A 212 65.82 71.45 20.91
CA VAL A 212 65.45 72.85 21.24
C VAL A 212 65.56 73.11 22.75
N GLN A 213 65.14 72.17 23.60
CA GLN A 213 65.32 72.29 25.05
C GLN A 213 66.79 72.41 25.46
N GLN A 214 67.70 71.70 24.78
CA GLN A 214 69.15 71.83 25.01
C GLN A 214 69.71 73.18 24.54
N ASN A 215 69.17 73.77 23.47
CA ASN A 215 69.56 75.11 23.02
C ASN A 215 69.14 76.21 24.01
N VAL A 216 68.01 76.04 24.71
CA VAL A 216 67.61 76.96 25.79
C VAL A 216 68.57 76.88 26.97
N LEU A 217 69.05 75.69 27.33
CA LEU A 217 70.08 75.51 28.36
C LEU A 217 71.43 76.16 27.98
N LYS A 218 71.77 76.20 26.69
CA LYS A 218 72.94 76.95 26.18
C LYS A 218 72.78 78.47 26.25
N LEU A 219 71.57 78.99 26.24
CA LEU A 219 71.28 80.42 26.33
C LEU A 219 71.19 80.94 27.78
N LEU A 220 71.19 80.03 28.76
CA LEU A 220 71.14 80.34 30.20
C LEU A 220 72.50 80.18 30.90
N GLN A 221 73.56 79.84 30.14
CA GLN A 221 74.97 79.88 30.58
C GLN A 221 75.65 81.12 30.02
#